data_AF-A0A6V7L248-F1
#
_entry.id   AF-A0A6V7L248-F1
#
_cell.length_a   1.000
_cell.length_b   1.000
_cell.length_c   1.000
_cell.angle_alpha   90.00
_cell.angle_beta   90.00
_cell.angle_gamma   90.00
#
_symmetry.space_group_name_H-M   'P 1'
#
loop_
_entity.id
_entity.type
_entity.pdbx_description
1 polymer ?
#
loop_
_entity_poly.entity_id
_entity_poly.type
_entity_poly.pdbx_seq_one_letter_code
_entity_poly.pdbx_strand_id
1 'polypeptide(L)'
;FTTYNDVTYPLVNQAVITNGQWWSFCVYQLNTLLVNSFHHDSNPKCNLMWMTEPMKLYETIENGKLMGVNDEVLSTLIKFYANKPEERMGIEMKPYVSKTEQVIADIEDDGRRNFVEDRYKHLMSNRPRHT
;
A
#
# COMPACT_ATOMS: atom_id res chain seq x y z
N PHE A 1 -6.39 -8.37 6.71
CA PHE A 1 -7.01 -7.18 7.33
C PHE A 1 -8.27 -6.81 6.58
N THR A 2 -9.30 -6.32 7.26
CA THR A 2 -10.59 -5.90 6.69
C THR A 2 -11.14 -4.71 7.48
N THR A 3 -12.32 -4.20 7.12
CA THR A 3 -13.04 -3.18 7.91
C THR A 3 -13.55 -3.67 9.28
N TYR A 4 -13.41 -4.96 9.56
CA TYR A 4 -13.73 -5.58 10.86
C TYR A 4 -12.48 -6.10 11.58
N ASN A 5 -11.45 -6.49 10.82
CA ASN A 5 -10.17 -6.96 11.34
C ASN A 5 -9.08 -5.92 11.03
N ASP A 6 -8.87 -5.02 11.99
CA ASP A 6 -7.94 -3.89 11.88
C ASP A 6 -6.49 -4.32 11.61
N VAL A 7 -5.65 -3.38 11.19
CA VAL A 7 -4.21 -3.62 11.08
C VAL A 7 -3.58 -3.72 12.48
N THR A 8 -2.77 -4.75 12.68
CA THR A 8 -2.04 -4.97 13.96
C THR A 8 -0.67 -4.31 13.96
N TYR A 9 -0.19 -3.87 12.80
CA TYR A 9 1.04 -3.12 12.61
C TYR A 9 0.84 -2.12 11.46
N PRO A 10 1.55 -0.99 11.46
CA PRO A 10 1.40 0.01 10.43
C PRO A 10 1.90 -0.52 9.07
N LEU A 11 1.14 -0.19 8.02
CA LEU A 11 1.51 -0.42 6.63
C LEU A 11 1.90 0.92 6.00
N VAL A 12 3.11 0.99 5.45
CA VAL A 12 3.65 2.23 4.86
C VAL A 12 3.73 2.08 3.35
N ASN A 13 3.33 3.13 2.64
CA ASN A 13 3.45 3.25 1.19
C ASN A 13 4.15 4.58 0.85
N GLN A 14 4.89 4.58 -0.25
CA GLN A 14 5.49 5.77 -0.84
C GLN A 14 4.92 5.99 -2.23
N ALA A 15 4.59 7.23 -2.56
CA ALA A 15 4.09 7.62 -3.87
C ALA A 15 4.79 8.89 -4.37
N VAL A 16 4.99 8.97 -5.68
CA VAL A 16 5.58 10.13 -6.33
C VAL A 16 4.60 10.60 -7.40
N ILE A 17 4.23 11.87 -7.34
CA ILE A 17 3.29 12.50 -8.28
C ILE A 17 4.09 13.49 -9.12
N THR A 18 4.03 13.36 -10.45
CA THR A 18 4.79 14.23 -11.35
C THR A 18 4.12 14.41 -12.70
N ASN A 19 4.40 15.55 -13.34
CA ASN A 19 4.11 15.81 -14.76
C ASN A 19 5.38 15.85 -15.63
N GLY A 20 6.52 15.38 -15.11
CA GLY A 20 7.83 15.42 -15.75
C GLY A 20 8.72 16.57 -15.30
N GLN A 21 8.15 17.75 -15.02
CA GLN A 21 8.90 18.92 -14.53
C GLN A 21 8.69 19.16 -13.04
N TRP A 22 7.45 19.08 -12.57
CA TRP A 22 7.09 19.25 -11.16
C TRP A 22 6.94 17.90 -10.49
N TRP A 23 7.43 17.80 -9.26
CA TRP A 23 7.49 16.56 -8.50
C TRP A 23 7.01 16.80 -7.07
N SER A 24 6.16 15.92 -6.59
CA SER A 24 5.72 15.87 -5.18
C SER A 24 5.96 14.47 -4.65
N PHE A 25 6.55 14.40 -3.45
CA PHE A 25 6.87 13.14 -2.78
C PHE A 25 5.93 12.94 -1.60
N CYS A 26 5.29 11.77 -1.56
CA CYS A 26 4.29 11.43 -0.58
C CYS A 26 4.66 10.14 0.16
N VAL A 27 4.46 10.13 1.47
CA VAL A 27 4.55 8.93 2.30
C VAL A 27 3.24 8.78 3.07
N TYR A 28 2.60 7.63 2.97
CA TYR A 28 1.37 7.31 3.68
C TYR A 28 1.60 6.17 4.64
N GLN A 29 1.13 6.33 5.88
CA GLN A 29 1.12 5.29 6.89
C GLN A 29 -0.31 4.97 7.30
N LEU A 30 -0.72 3.76 6.96
CA LEU A 30 -2.00 3.18 7.35
C LEU A 30 -1.87 2.56 8.75
N ASN A 31 -2.57 3.15 9.72
CA ASN A 31 -2.63 2.72 11.11
C ASN A 31 -3.97 2.08 11.49
N THR A 32 -5.03 2.34 10.71
CA THR A 32 -6.37 1.80 10.96
C THR A 32 -7.16 1.63 9.67
N LEU A 33 -7.94 0.55 9.61
CA LEU A 33 -8.99 0.30 8.61
C LEU A 33 -10.40 0.43 9.20
N LEU A 34 -10.52 0.63 10.52
CA LEU A 34 -11.80 0.79 11.22
C LEU A 34 -12.34 2.22 11.05
N VAL A 35 -12.69 2.58 9.81
CA VAL A 35 -13.25 3.88 9.43
C VAL A 35 -14.78 3.86 9.34
N ASN A 36 -15.41 2.74 9.69
CA ASN A 36 -16.87 2.60 9.67
C ASN A 36 -17.53 3.33 10.86
N SER A 37 -18.82 3.63 10.74
CA SER A 37 -19.57 4.40 11.74
C SER A 37 -19.62 3.74 13.12
N PHE A 38 -19.52 2.42 13.21
CA PHE A 38 -19.53 1.70 14.50
C PHE A 38 -18.29 1.96 15.35
N HIS A 39 -17.17 2.33 14.72
CA HIS A 39 -15.89 2.51 15.41
C HIS A 39 -15.35 3.94 15.35
N HIS A 40 -16.07 4.87 14.70
CA HIS A 40 -15.63 6.27 14.55
C HIS A 40 -15.33 6.95 15.89
N ASP A 41 -16.22 6.81 16.88
CA ASP A 41 -16.08 7.52 18.16
C ASP A 41 -15.19 6.79 19.17
N SER A 42 -14.89 5.51 18.94
CA SER A 42 -14.17 4.65 19.90
C SER A 42 -12.74 4.33 19.49
N ASN A 43 -12.39 4.49 18.21
CA ASN A 43 -11.05 4.19 17.72
C ASN A 43 -10.15 5.44 17.76
N PRO A 44 -9.12 5.49 18.64
CA PRO A 44 -8.25 6.66 18.75
C PRO A 44 -7.19 6.75 17.63
N LYS A 45 -7.07 5.71 16.78
CA LYS A 45 -6.04 5.67 15.74
C LYS A 45 -6.42 6.55 14.55
N CYS A 46 -5.43 7.25 13.99
CA CYS A 46 -5.55 7.97 12.73
C CYS A 46 -4.47 7.53 11.74
N ASN A 47 -4.78 7.62 10.44
CA ASN A 47 -3.79 7.42 9.38
C ASN A 47 -2.98 8.69 9.16
N LEU A 48 -1.72 8.55 8.76
CA LEU A 48 -0.81 9.68 8.58
C LEU A 48 -0.40 9.80 7.12
N MET A 49 -0.29 11.04 6.64
CA MET A 49 0.22 11.36 5.32
C MET A 49 1.22 12.52 5.41
N TRP A 50 2.41 12.31 4.88
CA TRP A 50 3.41 13.36 4.67
C TRP A 50 3.53 13.62 3.18
N MET A 51 3.54 14.89 2.80
CA MET A 51 3.67 15.33 1.41
C MET A 51 4.56 16.56 1.35
N THR A 52 5.48 16.60 0.40
CA THR A 52 6.28 17.80 0.12
C THR A 52 5.46 18.82 -0.67
N GLU A 53 5.84 20.08 -0.58
CA GLU A 53 5.40 21.04 -1.61
C GLU A 53 5.94 20.60 -3.00
N PRO A 54 5.24 20.95 -4.10
CA PRO A 54 5.73 20.66 -5.44
C PRO A 54 7.08 21.33 -5.73
N MET A 55 8.05 20.56 -6.20
CA MET A 55 9.39 21.03 -6.56
C MET A 55 9.63 20.85 -8.06
N LYS A 56 10.34 21.79 -8.68
CA LYS A 56 10.80 21.62 -10.07
C LYS A 56 12.05 20.77 -10.12
N LEU A 57 12.09 19.82 -11.05
CA LEU A 57 13.28 19.07 -11.43
C LEU A 57 14.24 19.91 -12.28
N TYR A 58 13.72 20.80 -13.11
CA TYR A 58 14.48 21.73 -13.94
C TYR A 58 13.66 22.99 -14.20
N GLU A 59 14.31 24.11 -14.52
CA GLU A 59 13.62 25.39 -14.76
C GLU A 59 13.07 25.49 -16.18
N THR A 60 13.91 25.26 -17.19
CA THR A 60 13.55 25.36 -18.62
C THR A 60 14.29 24.30 -19.46
N ILE A 61 13.85 24.14 -20.71
CA ILE A 61 14.54 23.34 -21.73
C ILE A 61 14.96 24.28 -22.85
N GLU A 62 16.26 24.36 -23.12
CA GLU A 62 16.83 25.21 -24.16
C GLU A 62 17.73 24.39 -25.08
N ASN A 63 17.47 24.44 -26.39
CA ASN A 63 18.22 23.67 -27.40
C ASN A 63 18.35 22.17 -27.07
N GLY A 64 17.30 21.58 -26.49
CA GLY A 64 17.27 20.17 -26.08
C GLY A 64 18.06 19.83 -24.81
N LYS A 65 18.52 20.84 -24.05
CA LYS A 65 19.21 20.65 -22.76
C LYS A 65 18.34 21.17 -21.61
N LEU A 66 18.36 20.45 -20.50
CA LEU A 66 17.74 20.88 -19.25
C LEU A 66 18.59 21.97 -18.60
N MET A 67 17.96 23.08 -18.21
CA MET A 67 18.62 24.20 -17.52
C MET A 67 18.13 24.27 -16.07
N GLY A 68 19.04 24.55 -15.14
CA GLY A 68 18.71 24.67 -13.71
C GLY A 68 18.20 23.39 -13.08
N VAL A 69 18.87 22.26 -13.34
CA VAL A 69 18.48 20.96 -12.76
C VAL A 69 18.60 21.00 -11.23
N ASN A 70 17.55 20.53 -10.56
CA ASN A 70 17.49 20.43 -9.11
C ASN A 70 17.88 19.02 -8.65
N ASP A 71 19.11 18.88 -8.17
CA ASP A 71 19.66 17.60 -7.69
C ASP A 71 18.92 17.06 -6.45
N GLU A 72 18.24 17.91 -5.68
CA GLU A 72 17.48 17.48 -4.51
C GLU A 72 16.29 16.58 -4.88
N VAL A 73 15.62 16.89 -5.99
CA VAL A 73 14.51 16.08 -6.51
C VAL A 73 15.01 14.68 -6.88
N LEU A 74 16.13 14.60 -7.60
CA LEU A 74 16.73 13.32 -7.99
C LEU A 74 17.23 12.54 -6.77
N SER A 75 17.90 13.21 -5.83
CA SER A 75 18.38 12.60 -4.58
C SER A 75 17.22 12.01 -3.77
N THR A 76 16.10 12.74 -3.65
CA THR A 76 14.91 12.28 -2.94
C THR A 76 14.27 11.09 -3.65
N LEU A 77 14.17 11.13 -4.97
CA LEU A 77 13.67 10.00 -5.76
C LEU A 77 14.52 8.75 -5.55
N ILE A 78 15.85 8.87 -5.58
CA ILE A 78 16.77 7.76 -5.33
C ILE A 78 16.58 7.22 -3.91
N LYS A 79 16.41 8.07 -2.90
CA LYS A 79 16.15 7.63 -1.52
C LYS A 79 14.86 6.82 -1.40
N PHE A 80 13.79 7.22 -2.11
CA PHE A 80 12.53 6.46 -2.15
C PHE A 80 12.75 5.07 -2.73
N TYR A 81 13.45 4.97 -3.87
CA TYR A 81 13.75 3.68 -4.50
C TYR A 81 14.75 2.82 -3.74
N ALA A 82 15.70 3.44 -3.04
CA ALA A 82 16.73 2.75 -2.29
C ALA A 82 16.23 2.22 -0.93
N ASN A 83 15.03 2.63 -0.50
CA ASN A 83 14.45 2.18 0.76
C ASN A 83 14.17 0.67 0.71
N LYS A 84 14.87 -0.11 1.53
CA LYS A 84 14.77 -1.58 1.55
C LYS A 84 13.78 -2.02 2.61
N PRO A 85 13.00 -3.09 2.35
CA PRO A 85 12.20 -3.70 3.40
C PRO A 85 13.11 -4.29 4.49
N GLU A 86 12.72 -4.10 5.74
CA GLU A 86 13.40 -4.66 6.90
C GLU A 86 12.57 -5.79 7.52
N GLU A 87 13.25 -6.79 8.05
CA GLU A 87 12.60 -7.84 8.82
C GLU A 87 12.06 -7.26 10.13
N ARG A 88 10.80 -7.59 10.44
CA ARG A 88 10.09 -7.08 11.61
C ARG A 88 10.11 -8.11 12.72
N MET A 89 11.18 -8.11 13.52
CA MET A 89 11.33 -9.04 14.65
C MET A 89 10.22 -8.84 15.69
N GLY A 90 9.61 -9.94 16.12
CA GLY A 90 8.54 -9.93 17.14
C GLY A 90 7.16 -9.49 16.63
N ILE A 91 6.99 -9.23 15.33
CA ILE A 91 5.69 -8.87 14.74
C ILE A 91 5.13 -10.08 13.99
N GLU A 92 3.91 -10.47 14.34
CA GLU A 92 3.18 -11.50 13.59
C GLU A 92 2.64 -10.92 12.28
N MET A 93 3.27 -11.27 11.16
CA MET A 93 2.91 -10.75 9.82
C MET A 93 1.60 -11.32 9.24
N LYS A 94 1.02 -12.34 9.87
CA LYS A 94 -0.22 -13.00 9.42
C LYS A 94 -1.17 -13.30 10.60
N PRO A 95 -1.59 -12.27 11.36
CA PRO A 95 -2.28 -12.47 12.65
C PRO A 95 -3.69 -13.05 12.51
N TYR A 96 -4.31 -12.90 11.33
CA TYR A 96 -5.66 -13.40 11.05
C TYR A 96 -5.68 -14.63 10.16
N VAL A 97 -4.51 -15.23 9.88
CA VAL A 97 -4.41 -16.47 9.12
C VAL A 97 -4.27 -17.63 10.11
N SER A 98 -5.01 -18.72 9.89
CA SER A 98 -4.91 -19.92 10.72
C SER A 98 -3.47 -20.45 10.75
N LYS A 99 -3.04 -21.00 11.88
CA LYS A 99 -1.71 -21.64 11.99
C LYS A 99 -1.65 -22.98 11.27
N THR A 100 -2.78 -23.69 11.20
CA THR A 100 -2.90 -25.02 10.61
C THR A 100 -3.35 -24.96 9.15
N GLU A 101 -4.22 -24.01 8.80
CA GLU A 101 -4.75 -23.83 7.45
C GLU A 101 -4.23 -22.52 6.84
N GLN A 102 -3.01 -22.51 6.30
CA GLN A 102 -2.37 -21.29 5.79
C GLN A 102 -2.66 -21.05 4.31
N VAL A 103 -2.80 -22.12 3.54
CA VAL A 103 -3.17 -22.09 2.13
C VAL A 103 -4.45 -22.90 1.90
N ILE A 104 -5.08 -22.70 0.74
CA ILE A 104 -6.33 -23.39 0.39
C ILE A 104 -6.15 -24.92 0.40
N ALA A 105 -4.97 -25.41 0.02
CA ALA A 105 -4.64 -26.83 0.03
C ALA A 105 -4.65 -27.45 1.43
N ASP A 106 -4.44 -26.65 2.48
CA ASP A 106 -4.41 -27.13 3.88
C ASP A 106 -5.82 -27.34 4.46
N ILE A 107 -6.86 -26.78 3.82
CA ILE A 107 -8.25 -26.91 4.26
C ILE A 107 -8.65 -28.37 4.08
N GLU A 108 -8.97 -29.11 5.14
CA GLU A 108 -9.36 -30.53 5.03
C GLU A 108 -10.75 -30.72 4.42
N ASP A 109 -11.67 -29.79 4.71
CA ASP A 109 -13.05 -29.85 4.19
C ASP A 109 -13.11 -29.55 2.69
N ASP A 110 -13.42 -30.57 1.89
CA ASP A 110 -13.52 -30.49 0.44
C ASP A 110 -14.57 -29.47 -0.03
N GLY A 111 -15.69 -29.35 0.68
CA GLY A 111 -16.76 -28.41 0.34
C GLY A 111 -16.30 -26.96 0.43
N ARG A 112 -15.67 -26.59 1.55
CA ARG A 112 -15.07 -25.27 1.78
C ARG A 112 -13.92 -25.02 0.82
N ARG A 113 -13.06 -26.00 0.55
CA ARG A 113 -11.96 -25.87 -0.43
C ARG A 113 -12.49 -25.53 -1.82
N ASN A 114 -13.46 -26.31 -2.31
CA ASN A 114 -14.08 -26.10 -3.62
C ASN A 114 -14.84 -24.77 -3.68
N PHE A 115 -15.52 -24.37 -2.61
CA PHE A 115 -16.17 -23.05 -2.56
C PHE A 115 -15.17 -21.91 -2.72
N VAL A 116 -14.02 -21.97 -2.04
CA VAL A 116 -13.02 -20.90 -2.13
C VAL A 116 -12.46 -20.81 -3.55
N GLU A 117 -12.16 -21.95 -4.17
CA GLU A 117 -11.67 -22.02 -5.56
C GLU A 117 -12.72 -21.52 -6.57
N ASP A 118 -13.91 -22.10 -6.57
CA ASP A 118 -14.90 -21.94 -7.63
C ASP A 118 -15.81 -20.72 -7.46
N ARG A 119 -15.87 -20.14 -6.27
CA ARG A 119 -16.77 -19.01 -5.98
C ARG A 119 -16.01 -17.82 -5.43
N TYR A 120 -15.29 -18.00 -4.32
CA TYR A 120 -14.69 -16.87 -3.63
C TYR A 120 -13.63 -16.15 -4.48
N LYS A 121 -12.71 -16.89 -5.11
CA LYS A 121 -11.72 -16.28 -6.02
C LYS A 121 -12.39 -15.51 -7.16
N HIS A 122 -13.43 -16.09 -7.76
CA HIS A 122 -14.18 -15.43 -8.82
C HIS A 122 -14.85 -14.14 -8.34
N LEU A 123 -15.54 -14.18 -7.19
CA LEU A 123 -16.18 -13.01 -6.58
C LEU A 123 -15.18 -11.89 -6.29
N MET A 124 -13.99 -12.22 -5.79
CA MET A 124 -12.98 -11.23 -5.41
C MET A 124 -12.11 -10.74 -6.57
N SER A 125 -12.07 -11.48 -7.69
CA SER A 125 -11.22 -11.16 -8.84
C SER A 125 -11.77 -10.06 -9.76
N ASN A 126 -13.03 -9.61 -9.58
CA ASN A 126 -13.73 -8.71 -10.50
C ASN A 126 -13.64 -9.12 -11.98
N ARG A 127 -13.39 -10.41 -12.27
CA ARG A 127 -13.20 -10.90 -13.63
C ARG A 127 -14.56 -10.93 -14.35
N PRO A 128 -14.66 -10.45 -15.60
CA PRO A 128 -15.90 -10.50 -16.37
C PRO A 128 -16.43 -11.94 -16.43
N ARG A 129 -17.74 -12.12 -16.18
CA ARG A 129 -18.39 -13.42 -16.39
C ARG A 129 -18.44 -13.64 -17.90
N HIS A 130 -17.66 -14.60 -18.41
CA HIS A 130 -17.91 -15.13 -19.74
C HIS A 130 -19.21 -15.94 -19.66
N THR A 131 -20.25 -15.41 -20.30
CA THR A 131 -21.54 -16.09 -20.54
C THR A 131 -21.38 -17.17 -21.59
#